data_AF-A0A7W4ZA09-F1
#
_entry.id   AF-A0A7W4ZA09-F1
#
_cell.length_a   1.000
_cell.length_b   1.000
_cell.length_c   1.000
_cell.angle_alpha   90.00
_cell.angle_beta   90.00
_cell.angle_gamma   90.00
#
_symmetry.space_group_name_H-M   'P 1'
#
loop_
_entity.id
_entity.type
_entity.pdbx_description
1 polymer ?
#
loop_
_entity_poly.entity_id
_entity_poly.type
_entity_poly.pdbx_seq_one_letter_code
_entity_poly.pdbx_strand_id
1 'polypeptide(L)'
;MQSLLDQVGGSRIVNRTVSEFYQAIGRHLSSFESCDHKKQQSRQARFLNHALSAQPEPIHSARASFLAQGLDSPLFGALLEFIEARLIELGFTCQLSRRLVETAGDLYLSCEQDLSIAC
;
A
#
# COMPACT_ATOMS: atom_id res chain seq x y z
N MET A 1 2.97 1.83 -21.76
CA MET A 1 3.87 2.26 -20.67
C MET A 1 3.78 1.20 -19.58
N GLN A 2 4.92 0.68 -19.11
CA GLN A 2 4.92 -0.35 -18.06
C GLN A 2 4.66 0.33 -16.70
N SER A 3 3.68 -0.15 -15.94
CA SER A 3 3.34 0.45 -14.64
C SER A 3 4.44 0.18 -13.60
N LEU A 4 4.45 0.91 -12.48
CA LEU A 4 5.35 0.59 -11.37
C LEU A 4 5.04 -0.80 -10.81
N LEU A 5 3.77 -1.18 -10.80
CA LEU A 5 3.32 -2.50 -10.41
C LEU A 5 3.98 -3.59 -11.27
N ASP A 6 4.02 -3.40 -12.59
CA ASP A 6 4.67 -4.36 -13.50
C ASP A 6 6.19 -4.43 -13.28
N GLN A 7 6.83 -3.30 -12.97
CA GLN A 7 8.28 -3.23 -12.74
C GLN A 7 8.72 -3.98 -11.48
N VAL A 8 7.85 -4.12 -10.48
CA VAL A 8 8.14 -4.88 -9.25
C VAL A 8 7.64 -6.33 -9.28
N GLY A 9 7.29 -6.85 -10.46
CA GLY A 9 6.82 -8.24 -10.61
C GLY A 9 5.31 -8.42 -10.38
N GLY A 10 4.55 -7.33 -10.45
CA GLY A 10 3.10 -7.33 -10.46
C GLY A 10 2.45 -7.43 -9.08
N SER A 11 1.13 -7.56 -9.08
CA SER A 11 0.30 -7.66 -7.88
C SER A 11 0.68 -8.82 -6.96
N ARG A 12 1.27 -9.88 -7.51
CA ARG A 12 1.72 -11.04 -6.74
C ARG A 12 2.80 -10.66 -5.73
N ILE A 13 3.80 -9.87 -6.13
CA ILE A 13 4.89 -9.45 -5.23
C ILE A 13 4.33 -8.51 -4.16
N VAL A 14 3.54 -7.51 -4.56
CA VAL A 14 2.90 -6.57 -3.62
C VAL A 14 2.05 -7.31 -2.58
N ASN A 15 1.14 -8.19 -3.02
CA ASN A 15 0.26 -8.93 -2.12
C ASN A 15 1.04 -9.85 -1.17
N ARG A 16 2.12 -10.47 -1.65
CA ARG A 16 2.99 -11.30 -0.83
C ARG A 16 3.70 -10.48 0.23
N THR A 17 4.32 -9.36 -0.14
CA THR A 17 5.02 -8.48 0.79
C THR A 17 4.07 -7.92 1.86
N VAL A 18 2.87 -7.48 1.46
CA VAL A 18 1.84 -7.05 2.43
C VAL A 18 1.47 -8.20 3.37
N SER A 19 1.30 -9.42 2.84
CA SER A 19 0.99 -10.57 3.70
C SER A 19 2.14 -10.90 4.67
N GLU A 20 3.40 -10.78 4.23
CA GLU A 20 4.59 -10.98 5.07
C GLU A 20 4.63 -9.94 6.21
N PHE A 21 4.35 -8.67 5.92
CA PHE A 21 4.22 -7.60 6.92
C PHE A 21 3.15 -7.93 7.98
N TYR A 22 1.93 -8.25 7.53
CA TYR A 22 0.81 -8.55 8.42
C TYR A 22 1.05 -9.81 9.24
N GLN A 23 1.71 -10.82 8.67
CA GLN A 23 2.15 -12.01 9.41
C GLN A 23 3.20 -11.69 10.46
N ALA A 24 4.11 -10.74 10.21
CA ALA A 24 5.15 -10.37 11.16
C ALA A 24 4.56 -9.67 12.40
N ILE A 25 3.70 -8.69 12.20
CA ILE A 25 3.10 -7.90 13.29
C ILE A 25 1.90 -8.61 13.93
N GLY A 26 1.30 -9.59 13.25
CA GLY A 26 0.13 -10.33 13.73
C GLY A 26 0.43 -11.46 14.73
N ARG A 27 1.70 -11.81 14.97
CA ARG A 27 2.08 -13.00 15.78
C ARG A 27 1.63 -12.95 17.23
N HIS A 28 1.32 -11.76 17.74
CA HIS A 28 0.97 -11.53 19.15
C HIS A 28 -0.45 -10.99 19.34
N LEU A 29 -1.26 -10.95 18.28
CA LEU A 29 -2.61 -10.41 18.33
C LEU A 29 -3.60 -11.44 18.90
N SER A 30 -4.57 -10.94 19.67
CA SER A 30 -5.76 -11.71 20.05
C SER A 30 -6.64 -12.03 18.84
N SER A 31 -7.61 -12.93 19.02
CA SER A 31 -8.56 -13.30 17.96
C SER A 31 -9.41 -12.14 17.44
N PHE A 32 -9.74 -11.17 18.31
CA PHE A 32 -10.50 -9.98 17.94
C PHE A 32 -9.65 -9.04 17.07
N GLU A 33 -8.45 -8.71 17.55
CA GLU A 33 -7.48 -7.88 16.82
C GLU A 33 -7.10 -8.51 15.46
N SER A 34 -7.03 -9.85 15.41
CA SER A 34 -6.76 -10.59 14.16
C SER A 34 -7.80 -10.38 13.06
N CYS A 35 -9.06 -10.08 13.40
CA CYS A 35 -10.12 -9.83 12.42
C CYS A 35 -9.93 -8.48 11.72
N ASP A 36 -9.70 -7.43 12.50
CA ASP A 36 -9.44 -6.10 11.97
C ASP A 36 -8.11 -6.05 11.23
N HIS A 37 -7.12 -6.83 11.70
CA HIS A 37 -5.85 -7.01 11.01
C HIS A 37 -6.00 -7.54 9.58
N LYS A 38 -6.83 -8.57 9.39
CA LYS A 38 -7.11 -9.11 8.03
C LYS A 38 -7.83 -8.10 7.14
N LYS A 39 -8.71 -7.26 7.70
CA LYS A 39 -9.38 -6.20 6.93
C LYS A 39 -8.37 -5.14 6.49
N GLN A 40 -7.50 -4.70 7.39
CA GLN A 40 -6.44 -3.75 7.08
C GLN A 40 -5.48 -4.31 6.03
N GLN A 41 -5.07 -5.57 6.15
CA GLN A 41 -4.25 -6.27 5.15
C GLN A 41 -4.87 -6.19 3.74
N SER A 42 -6.14 -6.58 3.63
CA SER A 42 -6.85 -6.57 2.34
C SER A 42 -6.99 -5.16 1.76
N ARG A 43 -7.28 -4.16 2.60
CA ARG A 43 -7.42 -2.77 2.16
C ARG A 43 -6.09 -2.19 1.69
N GLN A 44 -5.04 -2.31 2.49
CA GLN A 44 -3.71 -1.80 2.15
C GLN A 44 -3.14 -2.48 0.90
N ALA A 45 -3.33 -3.80 0.75
CA ALA A 45 -2.97 -4.50 -0.48
C ALA A 45 -3.71 -3.92 -1.69
N ARG A 46 -5.03 -3.73 -1.61
CA ARG A 46 -5.82 -3.15 -2.70
C ARG A 46 -5.41 -1.72 -3.03
N PHE A 47 -5.14 -0.91 -2.01
CA PHE A 47 -4.67 0.47 -2.19
C PHE A 47 -3.33 0.50 -2.92
N LEU A 48 -2.33 -0.28 -2.47
CA LEU A 48 -1.01 -0.34 -3.11
C LEU A 48 -1.07 -0.82 -4.56
N ASN A 49 -1.83 -1.88 -4.82
CA ASN A 49 -1.99 -2.36 -6.20
C ASN A 49 -2.62 -1.30 -7.10
N HIS A 50 -3.58 -0.55 -6.58
CA HIS A 50 -4.22 0.54 -7.31
C HIS A 50 -3.25 1.69 -7.55
N ALA A 51 -2.58 2.17 -6.50
CA ALA A 51 -1.62 3.28 -6.55
C ALA A 51 -0.47 3.06 -7.53
N LEU A 52 -0.06 1.80 -7.71
CA LEU A 52 1.06 1.43 -8.57
C LEU A 52 0.64 1.02 -9.98
N SER A 53 -0.66 0.90 -10.23
CA SER A 53 -1.21 0.54 -11.53
C SER A 53 -1.24 1.74 -12.47
N ALA A 54 -1.19 1.48 -13.78
CA ALA A 54 -1.37 2.52 -14.78
C ALA A 54 -2.87 2.72 -15.08
N GLN A 55 -3.58 3.41 -14.18
CA GLN A 55 -4.97 3.82 -14.41
C GLN A 55 -5.02 5.29 -14.81
N PRO A 56 -5.88 5.68 -15.77
CA PRO A 56 -6.05 7.08 -16.14
C PRO A 56 -6.91 7.84 -15.10
N GLU A 57 -6.69 9.15 -14.98
CA GLU A 57 -7.60 10.05 -14.28
C GLU A 57 -8.93 10.19 -15.06
N PRO A 58 -10.07 10.45 -14.39
CA PRO A 58 -10.25 10.66 -12.93
C PRO A 58 -10.50 9.37 -12.13
N ILE A 59 -10.51 8.21 -12.79
CA ILE A 59 -10.82 6.91 -12.16
C ILE A 59 -9.77 6.58 -11.09
N HIS A 60 -8.52 6.92 -11.39
CA HIS A 60 -7.39 6.69 -10.49
C HIS A 60 -7.57 7.40 -9.14
N SER A 61 -7.77 8.72 -9.11
CA SER A 61 -8.02 9.48 -7.86
C SER A 61 -9.29 9.03 -7.12
N ALA A 62 -10.44 8.92 -7.80
CA ALA A 62 -11.71 8.56 -7.14
C ALA A 62 -11.65 7.18 -6.45
N ARG A 63 -11.02 6.20 -7.09
CA ARG A 63 -10.85 4.87 -6.52
C ARG A 63 -9.81 4.86 -5.40
N ALA A 64 -8.75 5.66 -5.51
CA ALA A 64 -7.75 5.81 -4.46
C ALA A 64 -8.39 6.38 -3.19
N SER A 65 -9.17 7.45 -3.29
CA SER A 65 -9.84 8.07 -2.12
C SER A 65 -10.80 7.10 -1.44
N PHE A 66 -11.56 6.33 -2.20
CA PHE A 66 -12.41 5.28 -1.62
C PHE A 66 -11.62 4.17 -0.90
N LEU A 67 -10.44 3.79 -1.42
CA LEU A 67 -9.61 2.75 -0.82
C LEU A 67 -8.82 3.27 0.40
N ALA A 68 -8.46 4.56 0.40
CA ALA A 68 -7.80 5.23 1.52
C ALA A 68 -8.73 5.36 2.74
N GLN A 69 -10.05 5.49 2.52
CA GLN A 69 -11.03 5.55 3.61
C GLN A 69 -10.94 4.33 4.54
N GLY A 70 -10.56 4.60 5.78
CA GLY A 70 -10.42 3.60 6.84
C GLY A 70 -9.09 2.83 6.83
N LEU A 71 -8.08 3.29 6.08
CA LEU A 71 -6.70 2.90 6.32
C LEU A 71 -6.21 3.49 7.64
N ASP A 72 -5.50 2.68 8.40
CA ASP A 72 -4.75 3.16 9.56
C ASP A 72 -3.45 3.80 9.06
N SER A 73 -3.32 5.12 9.25
CA SER A 73 -2.20 5.92 8.73
C SER A 73 -0.84 5.49 9.31
N PRO A 74 -0.66 5.38 10.65
CA PRO A 74 0.56 4.79 11.22
C PRO A 74 0.90 3.40 10.67
N LEU A 75 -0.11 2.52 10.55
CA LEU A 75 0.11 1.17 10.04
C LEU A 75 0.50 1.17 8.55
N PHE A 76 -0.06 2.09 7.77
CA PHE A 76 0.27 2.25 6.35
C PHE A 76 1.69 2.79 6.17
N GLY A 77 2.11 3.76 6.97
CA GLY A 77 3.50 4.24 6.99
C GLY A 77 4.50 3.12 7.29
N ALA A 78 4.24 2.33 8.33
CA ALA A 78 5.07 1.16 8.66
C ALA A 78 5.11 0.11 7.54
N LEU A 79 3.99 -0.10 6.83
CA LEU A 79 3.95 -0.99 5.67
C LEU A 79 4.82 -0.46 4.52
N LEU A 80 4.82 0.85 4.26
CA LEU A 80 5.64 1.44 3.20
C LEU A 80 7.14 1.29 3.48
N GLU A 81 7.57 1.54 4.72
CA GLU A 81 8.96 1.31 5.15
C GLU A 81 9.35 -0.18 4.99
N PHE A 82 8.47 -1.08 5.41
CA PHE A 82 8.69 -2.52 5.26
C PHE A 82 8.81 -2.93 3.79
N ILE A 83 7.96 -2.40 2.91
CA ILE A 83 7.99 -2.68 1.47
C ILE A 83 9.31 -2.20 0.85
N GLU A 84 9.78 -1.00 1.19
CA GLU A 84 11.04 -0.47 0.65
C GLU A 84 12.20 -1.43 0.94
N ALA A 85 12.35 -1.78 2.22
CA ALA A 85 13.39 -2.68 2.69
C ALA A 85 13.25 -4.06 2.02
N ARG A 86 12.03 -4.58 1.95
CA ARG A 86 11.79 -5.91 1.38
C ARG A 86 12.09 -5.98 -0.12
N LEU A 87 11.79 -4.93 -0.87
CA LEU A 87 12.13 -4.87 -2.30
C LEU A 87 13.65 -4.83 -2.50
N ILE A 88 14.39 -4.10 -1.66
CA ILE A 88 15.85 -4.09 -1.70
C ILE A 88 16.41 -5.49 -1.40
N GLU A 89 15.88 -6.20 -0.40
CA GLU A 89 16.27 -7.59 -0.09
C GLU A 89 16.01 -8.56 -1.26
N LEU A 90 14.93 -8.34 -2.01
CA LEU A 90 14.59 -9.14 -3.19
C LEU A 90 15.44 -8.80 -4.43
N GLY A 91 16.36 -7.84 -4.32
CA GLY A 91 17.30 -7.45 -5.37
C GLY A 91 16.81 -6.34 -6.30
N PHE A 92 15.70 -5.66 -5.97
CA PHE A 92 15.29 -4.46 -6.69
C PHE A 92 16.21 -3.29 -6.34
N THR A 93 16.35 -2.33 -7.25
CA THR A 93 17.22 -1.17 -7.03
C THR A 93 16.60 -0.23 -5.99
N CYS A 94 17.43 0.41 -5.17
CA CYS A 94 16.96 1.39 -4.19
C CYS A 94 16.11 2.50 -4.83
N GLN A 95 16.47 2.92 -6.05
CA GLN A 95 15.71 3.92 -6.79
C GLN A 95 14.29 3.46 -7.13
N LEU A 96 14.13 2.20 -7.58
CA LEU A 96 12.81 1.66 -7.90
C LEU A 96 11.96 1.48 -6.63
N SER A 97 12.57 0.94 -5.56
CA SER A 97 11.90 0.74 -4.27
C SER A 97 11.40 2.07 -3.69
N ARG A 98 12.26 3.09 -3.67
CA ARG A 98 11.91 4.44 -3.20
C ARG A 98 10.78 5.05 -4.03
N ARG A 99 10.89 5.00 -5.35
CA ARG A 99 9.87 5.56 -6.24
C ARG A 99 8.50 4.92 -6.02
N LEU A 100 8.46 3.61 -5.77
CA LEU A 100 7.23 2.90 -5.45
C LEU A 100 6.59 3.45 -4.17
N VAL A 101 7.39 3.60 -3.12
CA VAL A 101 6.93 4.08 -1.82
C VAL A 101 6.48 5.53 -1.88
N GLU A 102 7.25 6.41 -2.54
CA GLU A 102 6.88 7.80 -2.78
C GLU A 102 5.55 7.88 -3.55
N THR A 103 5.39 7.12 -4.63
CA THR A 103 4.15 7.14 -5.43
C THR A 103 2.93 6.72 -4.60
N ALA A 104 3.04 5.66 -3.80
CA ALA A 104 1.95 5.20 -2.96
C ALA A 104 1.66 6.16 -1.79
N GLY A 105 2.71 6.71 -1.17
CA GLY A 105 2.62 7.67 -0.07
C GLY A 105 1.99 8.99 -0.51
N ASP A 106 2.46 9.56 -1.62
CA ASP A 106 1.95 10.82 -2.16
C ASP A 106 0.47 10.72 -2.53
N LEU A 107 0.07 9.60 -3.14
CA LEU A 107 -1.34 9.36 -3.46
C LEU A 107 -2.19 9.25 -2.19
N TYR A 108 -1.69 8.54 -1.17
CA TYR A 108 -2.39 8.42 0.11
C TYR A 108 -2.55 9.78 0.81
N LEU A 109 -1.49 10.59 0.87
CA LEU A 109 -1.53 11.94 1.45
C LEU A 109 -2.50 12.85 0.70
N SER A 110 -2.55 12.75 -0.63
CA SER A 110 -3.51 13.50 -1.45
C SER A 110 -4.95 13.10 -1.10
N CYS A 111 -5.22 11.79 -0.95
CA CYS A 111 -6.54 11.31 -0.53
C CYS A 111 -6.93 11.80 0.87
N GLU A 112 -6.00 11.80 1.84
CA GLU A 112 -6.25 12.30 3.19
C GLU A 112 -6.56 13.80 3.22
N GLN A 113 -5.87 14.59 2.40
CA GLN A 113 -6.14 16.03 2.25
C GLN A 113 -7.53 16.28 1.70
N ASP A 114 -7.94 15.56 0.64
CA ASP A 114 -9.28 15.67 0.06
C ASP A 114 -10.38 15.30 1.07
N LEU A 115 -10.15 14.27 1.88
CA LEU A 115 -11.07 13.87 2.94
C LEU A 115 -11.18 14.93 4.05
N SER A 116 -10.07 15.56 4.42
CA SER A 116 -10.05 16.60 5.45
C SER A 116 -10.76 17.89 5.03
N ILE A 117 -10.84 18.19 3.73
CA ILE A 117 -11.50 19.40 3.20
C ILE A 117 -13.03 19.17 3.03
N ALA A 118 -13.45 17.90 2.93
CA ALA A 118 -14.85 17.53 2.74
C ALA A 118 -15.69 17.45 4.04
N CYS A 119 -15.09 17.74 5.20
CA CYS A 119 -15.72 17.79 6.52
C CYS A 119 -15.89 19.23 7.02
#